data_AF-A0A1F9LBZ0-F1
#
_entry.id   AF-A0A1F9LBZ0-F1
#
_cell.length_a   1.000
_cell.length_b   1.000
_cell.length_c   1.000
_cell.angle_alpha   90.00
_cell.angle_beta   90.00
_cell.angle_gamma   90.00
#
_symmetry.space_group_name_H-M   'P 1'
#
loop_
_entity.id
_entity.type
_entity.pdbx_description
1 polymer ?
#
loop_
_entity_poly.entity_id
_entity_poly.type
_entity_poly.pdbx_seq_one_letter_code
_entity_poly.pdbx_strand_id
1 'polypeptide(L)'
;MTVLSESNSSRIHTEHQLLNQTIDFSATYLAVQYLFSHIKKSLDTIRDQTLEALFSVLQSQRHDSQRQAFFLYKEAADALIHISRDISHPLLHSVLSRLQGLLISTKGKKHRAVSEALGSLPLNIAGLDMDKRNRMDFCLLSFDSCLATQGILDINAFRWQGRTLIYPLHSGKMACIKFARTKENAIELMREANWLSFLNTHPSCRESNFLAPVPVRIHHHCLFKLDQVPDFILNNREIHPDYLAIMFIAEKDYFKYANEPWHFQDQRKEIKEMYGRNAWLLGRLTSMGIIHTAIIPLFHNRAQQIRRQDQGLYIWEQGGRLDRWLESCRYPNFAKSGLRDFEHLTRLKNSKELRHFIGEHILGFILVMGSFFRNKAPEQKGFDEKGNPLDLRTLFDRNLFIEMITEVVQNYYHGVTGLLPKNLPLFLNETLIDKLIENMGKDHHMEEILRIQDQINMSDTEFETFLISRGYEGSVVKTTHKGEKDIILNTGPHLGGFNQPISVPELIEFLFCLSSLCISDRFIMENGLKACRN
;
A
#
# COMPACT_ATOMS: atom_id res chain seq x y z
N MET A 1 1.44 -0.20 52.66
CA MET A 1 1.11 1.24 52.50
C MET A 1 2.35 2.10 52.28
N THR A 2 3.45 1.88 53.01
CA THR A 2 4.74 2.61 52.87
C THR A 2 5.40 2.52 51.48
N VAL A 3 5.36 1.36 50.82
CA VAL A 3 5.92 1.18 49.46
C VAL A 3 5.12 1.94 48.38
N LEU A 4 3.79 2.04 48.55
CA LEU A 4 2.91 2.79 47.65
C LEU A 4 3.08 4.32 47.83
N SER A 5 3.37 4.78 49.06
CA SER A 5 3.62 6.21 49.32
C SER A 5 4.98 6.67 48.79
N GLU A 6 6.03 5.86 48.93
CA GLU A 6 7.37 6.17 48.39
C GLU A 6 7.35 6.18 46.86
N SER A 7 6.72 5.17 46.24
CA SER A 7 6.56 5.10 44.79
C SER A 7 5.81 6.29 44.20
N ASN A 8 4.78 6.80 44.88
CA ASN A 8 4.05 8.00 44.47
C ASN A 8 4.87 9.29 44.65
N SER A 9 5.69 9.39 45.70
CA SER A 9 6.58 10.53 45.91
C SER A 9 7.64 10.62 44.80
N SER A 10 8.27 9.49 44.45
CA SER A 10 9.24 9.42 43.35
C SER A 10 8.60 9.74 41.99
N ARG A 11 7.37 9.28 41.73
CA ARG A 11 6.58 9.67 40.54
C ARG A 11 6.43 11.18 40.43
N ILE A 12 5.91 11.82 41.48
CA ILE A 12 5.66 13.27 41.50
C ILE A 12 6.97 14.05 41.29
N HIS A 13 8.06 13.61 41.90
CA HIS A 13 9.37 14.24 41.70
C HIS A 13 9.83 14.17 40.23
N THR A 14 9.73 12.99 39.61
CA THR A 14 10.09 12.82 38.18
C THR A 14 9.20 13.66 37.26
N GLU A 15 7.91 13.76 37.56
CA GLU A 15 6.98 14.62 36.80
C GLU A 15 7.42 16.09 36.85
N HIS A 16 7.76 16.61 38.03
CA HIS A 16 8.27 17.97 38.15
C HIS A 16 9.59 18.20 37.41
N GLN A 17 10.50 17.22 37.44
CA GLN A 17 11.76 17.30 36.69
C GLN A 17 11.52 17.45 35.18
N LEU A 18 10.61 16.66 34.61
CA LEU A 18 10.26 16.73 33.19
C LEU A 18 9.52 18.03 32.84
N LEU A 19 8.59 18.47 33.70
CA LEU A 19 7.85 19.72 33.50
C LEU A 19 8.76 20.95 33.48
N ASN A 20 9.80 20.96 34.32
CA ASN A 20 10.74 22.07 34.39
C ASN A 20 11.71 22.14 33.19
N GLN A 21 11.84 21.07 32.41
CA GLN A 21 12.70 20.97 31.20
C GLN A 21 14.18 21.38 31.42
N THR A 22 14.68 21.29 32.66
CA THR A 22 16.04 21.74 33.01
C THR A 22 17.11 20.65 32.83
N ILE A 23 16.71 19.39 32.72
CA ILE A 23 17.62 18.24 32.69
C ILE A 23 18.15 17.95 31.26
N ASP A 24 19.25 17.21 31.18
CA ASP A 24 19.88 16.84 29.90
C ASP A 24 19.13 15.70 29.20
N PHE A 25 19.59 15.31 27.99
CA PHE A 25 18.94 14.26 27.19
C PHE A 25 18.87 12.92 27.92
N SER A 26 19.97 12.47 28.51
CA SER A 26 20.07 11.17 29.18
C SER A 26 19.17 11.13 30.41
N ALA A 27 19.18 12.20 31.21
CA ALA A 27 18.31 12.34 32.36
C ALA A 27 16.83 12.40 31.96
N THR A 28 16.49 13.12 30.88
CA THR A 28 15.12 13.14 30.31
C THR A 28 14.69 11.73 29.91
N TYR A 29 15.56 10.98 29.23
CA TYR A 29 15.28 9.62 28.79
C TYR A 29 15.03 8.66 29.96
N LEU A 30 15.89 8.69 30.99
CA LEU A 30 15.72 7.87 32.18
C LEU A 30 14.45 8.23 32.96
N ALA A 31 14.12 9.52 33.05
CA ALA A 31 12.88 9.99 33.68
C ALA A 31 11.63 9.47 32.94
N VAL A 32 11.64 9.51 31.60
CA VAL A 32 10.55 8.95 30.78
C VAL A 32 10.45 7.42 30.96
N GLN A 33 11.58 6.69 30.95
CA GLN A 33 11.58 5.24 31.20
C GLN A 33 11.05 4.87 32.59
N TYR A 34 11.38 5.67 33.61
CA TYR A 34 10.84 5.51 34.95
C TYR A 34 9.32 5.68 34.96
N LEU A 35 8.80 6.78 34.39
CA LEU A 35 7.35 7.01 34.30
C LEU A 35 6.65 5.91 33.51
N PHE A 36 7.23 5.44 32.39
CA PHE A 36 6.64 4.35 31.63
C PHE A 36 6.59 3.05 32.44
N SER A 37 7.67 2.73 33.17
CA SER A 37 7.70 1.56 34.05
C SER A 37 6.67 1.67 35.18
N HIS A 38 6.42 2.89 35.69
CA HIS A 38 5.38 3.15 36.68
C HIS A 38 3.98 2.97 36.09
N ILE A 39 3.71 3.51 34.90
CA ILE A 39 2.43 3.34 34.17
C ILE A 39 2.12 1.85 33.94
N LYS A 40 3.13 1.04 33.59
CA LYS A 40 2.99 -0.42 33.40
C LYS A 40 2.57 -1.16 34.68
N LYS A 41 2.95 -0.64 35.86
CA LYS A 41 2.75 -1.32 37.15
C LYS A 41 1.50 -0.82 37.90
N SER A 42 1.20 0.48 37.81
CA SER A 42 0.25 1.14 38.70
C SER A 42 -0.59 2.17 37.94
N LEU A 43 -1.36 1.71 36.94
CA LEU A 43 -2.15 2.57 36.04
C LEU A 43 -3.19 3.42 36.81
N ASP A 44 -3.74 2.89 37.89
CA ASP A 44 -4.70 3.54 38.80
C ASP A 44 -4.14 4.79 39.52
N THR A 45 -2.81 4.92 39.58
CA THR A 45 -2.13 6.06 40.20
C THR A 45 -1.81 7.20 39.24
N ILE A 46 -2.05 7.01 37.93
CA ILE A 46 -1.73 7.99 36.88
C ILE A 46 -2.74 9.15 36.92
N ARG A 47 -2.24 10.37 36.78
CA ARG A 47 -3.01 11.62 36.86
C ARG A 47 -2.66 12.55 35.69
N ASP A 48 -3.41 13.64 35.54
CA ASP A 48 -3.17 14.64 34.49
C ASP A 48 -1.73 15.17 34.51
N GLN A 49 -1.14 15.36 35.70
CA GLN A 49 0.25 15.79 35.84
C GLN A 49 1.26 14.84 35.18
N THR A 50 1.00 13.52 35.21
CA THR A 50 1.82 12.53 34.50
C THR A 50 1.74 12.75 33.00
N LEU A 51 0.54 13.03 32.48
CA LEU A 51 0.36 13.34 31.06
C LEU A 51 1.08 14.61 30.68
N GLU A 52 0.91 15.69 31.44
CA GLU A 52 1.59 16.96 31.17
C GLU A 52 3.12 16.80 31.15
N ALA A 53 3.68 16.01 32.06
CA ALA A 53 5.11 15.72 32.09
C ALA A 53 5.60 14.97 30.83
N LEU A 54 4.82 14.01 30.30
CA LEU A 54 5.19 13.29 29.09
C LEU A 54 4.94 14.12 27.82
N PHE A 55 3.85 14.90 27.78
CA PHE A 55 3.55 15.79 26.66
C PHE A 55 4.52 16.96 26.58
N SER A 56 5.04 17.47 27.71
CA SER A 56 6.05 18.52 27.70
C SER A 56 7.32 18.05 26.97
N VAL A 57 7.72 16.78 27.13
CA VAL A 57 8.83 16.17 26.40
C VAL A 57 8.54 16.10 24.91
N LEU A 58 7.34 15.67 24.51
CA LEU A 58 6.96 15.59 23.10
C LEU A 58 6.83 16.96 22.42
N GLN A 59 6.44 17.99 23.17
CA GLN A 59 6.27 19.36 22.67
C GLN A 59 7.57 20.15 22.65
N SER A 60 8.53 19.84 23.53
CA SER A 60 9.79 20.56 23.65
C SER A 60 10.69 20.38 22.44
N GLN A 61 11.31 21.45 21.93
CA GLN A 61 12.31 21.41 20.85
C GLN A 61 13.73 21.12 21.35
N ARG A 62 13.94 21.06 22.67
CA ARG A 62 15.26 20.99 23.33
C ARG A 62 16.17 19.88 22.79
N HIS A 63 15.58 18.74 22.41
CA HIS A 63 16.33 17.54 22.05
C HIS A 63 16.30 17.20 20.55
N ASP A 64 15.71 18.04 19.69
CA ASP A 64 15.48 17.71 18.27
C ASP A 64 16.78 17.45 17.48
N SER A 65 17.86 18.15 17.84
CA SER A 65 19.18 17.99 17.25
C SER A 65 19.86 16.67 17.64
N GLN A 66 19.43 16.01 18.71
CA GLN A 66 20.04 14.76 19.18
C GLN A 66 19.79 13.63 18.18
N ARG A 67 20.85 12.89 17.82
CA ARG A 67 20.74 11.75 16.88
C ARG A 67 19.71 10.72 17.33
N GLN A 68 19.63 10.48 18.64
CA GLN A 68 18.75 9.51 19.27
C GLN A 68 17.40 10.08 19.74
N ALA A 69 17.05 11.32 19.39
CA ALA A 69 15.81 11.96 19.85
C ALA A 69 14.53 11.16 19.53
N PHE A 70 14.54 10.42 18.41
CA PHE A 70 13.45 9.53 18.06
C PHE A 70 13.13 8.53 19.17
N PHE A 71 14.13 7.90 19.78
CA PHE A 71 13.91 6.91 20.84
C PHE A 71 13.31 7.52 22.10
N LEU A 72 13.73 8.75 22.46
CA LEU A 72 13.13 9.49 23.58
C LEU A 72 11.64 9.78 23.32
N TYR A 73 11.32 10.34 22.16
CA TYR A 73 9.94 10.66 21.81
C TYR A 73 9.09 9.40 21.68
N LYS A 74 9.66 8.30 21.17
CA LYS A 74 8.99 7.02 21.05
C LYS A 74 8.67 6.44 22.42
N GLU A 75 9.61 6.48 23.36
CA GLU A 75 9.38 6.03 24.75
C GLU A 75 8.26 6.82 25.42
N ALA A 76 8.25 8.16 25.26
CA ALA A 76 7.22 9.02 25.82
C ALA A 76 5.83 8.77 25.19
N ALA A 77 5.76 8.61 23.87
CA ALA A 77 4.52 8.31 23.17
C ALA A 77 3.99 6.91 23.51
N ASP A 78 4.86 5.91 23.64
CA ASP A 78 4.47 4.54 24.04
C ASP A 78 4.01 4.48 25.49
N ALA A 79 4.60 5.29 26.39
CA ALA A 79 4.11 5.45 27.75
C ALA A 79 2.67 5.97 27.79
N LEU A 80 2.37 6.99 26.99
CA LEU A 80 1.02 7.56 26.85
C LEU A 80 0.05 6.54 26.26
N ILE A 81 0.40 5.87 25.15
CA ILE A 81 -0.45 4.87 24.51
C ILE A 81 -0.69 3.65 25.41
N HIS A 82 0.21 3.34 26.34
CA HIS A 82 -0.01 2.25 27.29
C HIS A 82 -1.29 2.38 28.12
N ILE A 83 -1.75 3.61 28.34
CA ILE A 83 -2.99 3.91 29.04
C ILE A 83 -4.20 3.30 28.31
N SER A 84 -4.12 3.11 26.98
CA SER A 84 -5.17 2.45 26.18
C SER A 84 -5.40 0.97 26.49
N ARG A 85 -4.54 0.34 27.31
CA ARG A 85 -4.79 -1.02 27.82
C ARG A 85 -6.02 -1.11 28.69
N ASP A 86 -6.38 -0.02 29.36
CA ASP A 86 -7.63 0.11 30.08
C ASP A 86 -8.52 1.12 29.36
N ILE A 87 -9.47 0.61 28.58
CA ILE A 87 -10.43 1.43 27.82
C ILE A 87 -11.34 2.27 28.73
N SER A 88 -11.45 1.92 30.01
CA SER A 88 -12.24 2.66 31.00
C SER A 88 -11.44 3.77 31.69
N HIS A 89 -10.14 3.87 31.44
CA HIS A 89 -9.29 4.86 32.10
C HIS A 89 -9.73 6.29 31.72
N PRO A 90 -10.00 7.17 32.70
CA PRO A 90 -10.61 8.48 32.45
C PRO A 90 -9.76 9.39 31.56
N LEU A 91 -8.44 9.18 31.56
CA LEU A 91 -7.51 10.00 30.78
C LEU A 91 -7.29 9.54 29.34
N LEU A 92 -7.82 8.37 28.96
CA LEU A 92 -7.55 7.76 27.65
C LEU A 92 -7.93 8.69 26.49
N HIS A 93 -9.11 9.32 26.57
CA HIS A 93 -9.59 10.22 25.52
C HIS A 93 -8.67 11.45 25.37
N SER A 94 -8.23 12.04 26.48
CA SER A 94 -7.31 13.17 26.49
C SER A 94 -5.97 12.80 25.83
N VAL A 95 -5.44 11.61 26.14
CA VAL A 95 -4.22 11.09 25.52
C VAL A 95 -4.36 10.97 24.01
N LEU A 96 -5.41 10.28 23.54
CA LEU A 96 -5.61 10.05 22.11
C LEU A 96 -5.78 11.38 21.37
N SER A 97 -6.63 12.28 21.86
CA SER A 97 -6.86 13.58 21.23
C SER A 97 -5.58 14.43 21.13
N ARG A 98 -4.78 14.49 22.20
CA ARG A 98 -3.52 15.26 22.20
C ARG A 98 -2.45 14.64 21.32
N LEU A 99 -2.34 13.31 21.29
CA LEU A 99 -1.42 12.62 20.38
C LEU A 99 -1.83 12.81 18.91
N GLN A 100 -3.12 12.73 18.58
CA GLN A 100 -3.63 13.07 17.23
C GLN A 100 -3.29 14.52 16.87
N GLY A 101 -3.47 15.48 17.79
CA GLY A 101 -3.09 16.88 17.59
C GLY A 101 -1.58 17.08 17.36
N LEU A 102 -0.74 16.34 18.09
CA LEU A 102 0.71 16.34 17.88
C LEU A 102 1.11 15.72 16.55
N LEU A 103 0.45 14.64 16.15
CA LEU A 103 0.70 13.98 14.87
C LEU A 103 0.51 14.95 13.70
N ILE A 104 -0.57 15.74 13.75
CA ILE A 104 -0.90 16.71 12.70
C ILE A 104 0.04 17.93 12.72
N SER A 105 0.49 18.37 13.89
CA SER A 105 1.26 19.63 14.05
C SER A 105 2.79 19.45 14.04
N THR A 106 3.30 18.23 14.14
CA THR A 106 4.75 17.95 14.19
C THR A 106 5.27 17.27 12.92
N LYS A 107 6.59 17.34 12.72
CA LYS A 107 7.33 16.70 11.61
C LYS A 107 8.54 15.90 12.11
N GLY A 108 9.18 15.14 11.22
CA GLY A 108 10.42 14.43 11.53
C GLY A 108 10.31 13.40 12.67
N LYS A 109 11.29 13.39 13.59
CA LYS A 109 11.44 12.34 14.62
C LYS A 109 10.24 12.26 15.59
N LYS A 110 9.67 13.40 15.99
CA LYS A 110 8.47 13.46 16.86
C LYS A 110 7.25 12.90 16.15
N HIS A 111 7.02 13.37 14.94
CA HIS A 111 5.92 12.92 14.09
C HIS A 111 5.95 11.40 13.93
N ARG A 112 7.12 10.85 13.58
CA ARG A 112 7.32 9.40 13.45
C ARG A 112 7.07 8.66 14.75
N ALA A 113 7.59 9.13 15.88
CA ALA A 113 7.39 8.50 17.18
C ALA A 113 5.90 8.43 17.58
N VAL A 114 5.18 9.56 17.43
CA VAL A 114 3.74 9.65 17.72
C VAL A 114 2.94 8.78 16.76
N SER A 115 3.27 8.80 15.47
CA SER A 115 2.67 7.95 14.44
C SER A 115 2.82 6.46 14.79
N GLU A 116 4.04 6.00 15.09
CA GLU A 116 4.29 4.60 15.43
C GLU A 116 3.56 4.19 16.73
N ALA A 117 3.43 5.09 17.70
CA ALA A 117 2.70 4.83 18.93
C ALA A 117 1.19 4.69 18.68
N LEU A 118 0.55 5.67 18.01
CA LEU A 118 -0.87 5.61 17.64
C LEU A 118 -1.17 4.40 16.73
N GLY A 119 -0.27 4.13 15.79
CA GLY A 119 -0.33 2.97 14.91
C GLY A 119 -0.25 1.60 15.59
N SER A 120 0.15 1.57 16.87
CA SER A 120 0.29 0.35 17.66
C SER A 120 -0.92 0.05 18.54
N LEU A 121 -1.96 0.90 18.51
CA LEU A 121 -3.19 0.69 19.25
C LEU A 121 -3.80 -0.69 18.91
N PRO A 122 -4.28 -1.43 19.91
CA PRO A 122 -4.80 -2.77 19.69
C PRO A 122 -6.16 -2.69 19.02
N LEU A 123 -6.30 -3.28 17.83
CA LEU A 123 -7.58 -3.34 17.11
C LEU A 123 -8.16 -4.74 17.14
N ASN A 124 -9.49 -4.84 17.34
CA ASN A 124 -10.23 -6.09 17.23
C ASN A 124 -10.63 -6.38 15.78
N ILE A 125 -9.64 -6.53 14.91
CA ILE A 125 -9.81 -6.89 13.50
C ILE A 125 -9.14 -8.24 13.26
N ALA A 126 -9.94 -9.23 12.89
CA ALA A 126 -9.47 -10.56 12.52
C ALA A 126 -9.83 -10.84 11.06
N GLY A 127 -8.83 -11.17 10.26
CA GLY A 127 -9.03 -11.58 8.87
C GLY A 127 -9.66 -12.96 8.75
N LEU A 128 -10.36 -13.21 7.64
CA LEU A 128 -10.97 -14.50 7.35
C LEU A 128 -9.93 -15.53 6.89
N ASP A 129 -9.94 -16.70 7.51
CA ASP A 129 -9.09 -17.83 7.10
C ASP A 129 -9.70 -18.55 5.90
N MET A 130 -9.19 -18.23 4.70
CA MET A 130 -9.58 -18.88 3.45
C MET A 130 -8.75 -20.13 3.14
N ASP A 131 -7.65 -20.38 3.87
CA ASP A 131 -6.72 -21.48 3.54
C ASP A 131 -7.35 -22.85 3.78
N LYS A 132 -8.29 -22.96 4.72
CA LYS A 132 -9.07 -24.18 4.97
C LYS A 132 -9.95 -24.61 3.78
N ARG A 133 -10.16 -23.73 2.80
CA ARG A 133 -10.98 -23.98 1.59
C ARG A 133 -10.13 -24.25 0.34
N ASN A 134 -8.80 -24.21 0.44
CA ASN A 134 -7.89 -24.40 -0.69
C ASN A 134 -7.57 -25.90 -0.87
N ARG A 135 -8.56 -26.70 -1.28
CA ARG A 135 -8.29 -28.03 -1.81
C ARG A 135 -8.02 -27.91 -3.30
N MET A 136 -6.93 -28.51 -3.76
CA MET A 136 -6.52 -28.59 -5.17
C MET A 136 -7.38 -29.62 -5.92
N ASP A 137 -8.68 -29.40 -5.94
CA ASP A 137 -9.63 -30.25 -6.64
C ASP A 137 -10.04 -29.54 -7.94
N PHE A 138 -9.69 -30.12 -9.09
CA PHE A 138 -10.04 -29.60 -10.41
C PHE A 138 -11.02 -30.53 -11.13
N CYS A 139 -11.85 -29.94 -12.00
CA CYS A 139 -12.68 -30.67 -12.94
C CYS A 139 -12.01 -30.71 -14.31
N LEU A 140 -11.95 -31.89 -14.94
CA LEU A 140 -11.58 -32.00 -16.36
C LEU A 140 -12.74 -31.48 -17.22
N LEU A 141 -12.44 -30.65 -18.21
CA LEU A 141 -13.45 -30.04 -19.08
C LEU A 141 -12.86 -29.79 -20.47
N SER A 142 -13.60 -30.11 -21.53
CA SER A 142 -13.17 -29.71 -22.87
C SER A 142 -13.31 -28.21 -23.08
N PHE A 143 -12.44 -27.63 -23.91
CA PHE A 143 -12.50 -26.20 -24.22
C PHE A 143 -13.87 -25.79 -24.76
N ASP A 144 -14.48 -26.59 -25.64
CA ASP A 144 -15.83 -26.30 -26.17
C ASP A 144 -16.91 -26.33 -25.08
N SER A 145 -16.83 -27.28 -24.15
CA SER A 145 -17.75 -27.36 -23.00
C SER A 145 -17.61 -26.13 -22.08
N CYS A 146 -16.39 -25.64 -21.92
CA CYS A 146 -16.07 -24.41 -21.19
C CYS A 146 -16.72 -23.18 -21.84
N LEU A 147 -16.66 -23.05 -23.16
CA LEU A 147 -17.30 -21.95 -23.90
C LEU A 147 -18.82 -22.02 -23.81
N ALA A 148 -19.39 -23.20 -24.04
CA ALA A 148 -20.83 -23.44 -23.98
C ALA A 148 -21.41 -23.09 -22.60
N THR A 149 -20.71 -23.48 -21.52
CA THR A 149 -21.15 -23.21 -20.14
C THR A 149 -21.23 -21.71 -19.82
N GLN A 150 -20.42 -20.88 -20.49
CA GLN A 150 -20.39 -19.43 -20.30
C GLN A 150 -21.30 -18.67 -21.28
N GLY A 151 -21.99 -19.38 -22.18
CA GLY A 151 -22.82 -18.76 -23.22
C GLY A 151 -21.99 -18.01 -24.27
N ILE A 152 -20.76 -18.44 -24.51
CA ILE A 152 -19.89 -17.88 -25.56
C ILE A 152 -20.29 -18.54 -26.89
N LEU A 153 -20.77 -17.74 -27.84
CA LEU A 153 -21.23 -18.24 -29.15
C LEU A 153 -20.18 -18.15 -30.26
N ASP A 154 -19.28 -17.17 -30.19
CA ASP A 154 -18.21 -16.98 -31.17
C ASP A 154 -16.83 -17.22 -30.53
N ILE A 155 -16.23 -18.36 -30.88
CA ILE A 155 -14.90 -18.77 -30.41
C ILE A 155 -13.79 -17.84 -30.88
N ASN A 156 -13.99 -17.09 -31.97
CA ASN A 156 -12.99 -16.19 -32.56
C ASN A 156 -13.09 -14.76 -32.03
N ALA A 157 -14.18 -14.40 -31.36
CA ALA A 157 -14.40 -13.06 -30.81
C ALA A 157 -13.64 -12.80 -29.49
N PHE A 158 -12.43 -13.35 -29.34
CA PHE A 158 -11.64 -13.21 -28.12
C PHE A 158 -10.56 -12.15 -28.22
N ARG A 159 -10.05 -11.75 -27.04
CA ARG A 159 -8.75 -11.09 -26.92
C ARG A 159 -7.98 -11.61 -25.73
N TRP A 160 -6.66 -11.53 -25.80
CA TRP A 160 -5.77 -11.79 -24.68
C TRP A 160 -5.52 -10.52 -23.86
N GLN A 161 -5.47 -10.68 -22.54
CA GLN A 161 -4.88 -9.72 -21.62
C GLN A 161 -3.98 -10.46 -20.64
N GLY A 162 -2.67 -10.46 -20.92
CA GLY A 162 -1.71 -11.33 -20.22
C GLY A 162 -2.14 -12.80 -20.38
N ARG A 163 -2.35 -13.48 -19.25
CA ARG A 163 -2.79 -14.89 -19.17
C ARG A 163 -4.31 -15.10 -19.15
N THR A 164 -5.09 -14.07 -19.40
CA THR A 164 -6.56 -14.15 -19.37
C THR A 164 -7.11 -14.02 -20.78
N LEU A 165 -7.90 -15.01 -21.18
CA LEU A 165 -8.68 -15.02 -22.40
C LEU A 165 -10.05 -14.39 -22.12
N ILE A 166 -10.46 -13.43 -22.94
CA ILE A 166 -11.63 -12.60 -22.68
C ILE A 166 -12.60 -12.69 -23.87
N TYR A 167 -13.85 -13.04 -23.59
CA TYR A 167 -14.95 -13.11 -24.55
C TYR A 167 -16.06 -12.12 -24.20
N PRO A 168 -16.59 -11.34 -25.16
CA PRO A 168 -17.80 -10.56 -24.93
C PRO A 168 -19.02 -11.49 -24.89
N LEU A 169 -19.95 -11.20 -23.99
CA LEU A 169 -21.26 -11.87 -23.91
C LEU A 169 -22.36 -10.96 -24.48
N HIS A 170 -23.48 -11.56 -24.93
CA HIS A 170 -24.65 -10.80 -25.37
C HIS A 170 -25.24 -9.88 -24.31
N SER A 171 -25.04 -10.21 -23.02
CA SER A 171 -25.45 -9.38 -21.89
C SER A 171 -24.63 -8.08 -21.75
N GLY A 172 -23.56 -7.91 -22.52
CA GLY A 172 -22.61 -6.80 -22.40
C GLY A 172 -21.51 -7.04 -21.35
N LYS A 173 -21.57 -8.15 -20.61
CA LYS A 173 -20.51 -8.60 -19.68
C LYS A 173 -19.39 -9.33 -20.41
N MET A 174 -18.32 -9.64 -19.69
CA MET A 174 -17.15 -10.36 -20.21
C MET A 174 -17.00 -11.71 -19.53
N ALA A 175 -16.98 -12.79 -20.31
CA ALA A 175 -16.54 -14.11 -19.85
C ALA A 175 -15.02 -14.19 -19.91
N CYS A 176 -14.40 -14.66 -18.83
CA CYS A 176 -12.96 -14.65 -18.66
C CYS A 176 -12.46 -16.04 -18.28
N ILE A 177 -11.41 -16.50 -18.96
CA ILE A 177 -10.70 -17.74 -18.65
C ILE A 177 -9.26 -17.34 -18.28
N LYS A 178 -8.91 -17.41 -17.00
CA LYS A 178 -7.59 -17.02 -16.48
C LYS A 178 -6.75 -18.27 -16.25
N PHE A 179 -5.67 -18.40 -17.01
CA PHE A 179 -4.81 -19.58 -17.02
C PHE A 179 -3.68 -19.48 -15.99
N ALA A 180 -3.22 -20.62 -15.50
CA ALA A 180 -2.04 -20.71 -14.67
C ALA A 180 -0.77 -20.49 -15.50
N ARG A 181 0.22 -19.78 -14.93
CA ARG A 181 1.57 -19.65 -15.53
C ARG A 181 2.54 -20.73 -15.07
N THR A 182 2.38 -21.19 -13.83
CA THR A 182 3.16 -22.26 -13.20
C THR A 182 2.24 -23.19 -12.40
N LYS A 183 2.76 -24.31 -11.90
CA LYS A 183 2.00 -25.20 -11.02
C LYS A 183 1.62 -24.53 -9.70
N GLU A 184 2.53 -23.74 -9.12
CA GLU A 184 2.31 -23.02 -7.87
C GLU A 184 1.21 -21.97 -8.03
N ASN A 185 1.18 -21.29 -9.18
CA ASN A 185 0.18 -20.29 -9.48
C ASN A 185 -1.25 -20.86 -9.61
N ALA A 186 -1.43 -22.17 -9.82
CA ALA A 186 -2.76 -22.77 -9.75
C ALA A 186 -3.38 -22.67 -8.32
N ILE A 187 -2.55 -22.63 -7.27
CA ILE A 187 -3.02 -22.38 -5.88
C ILE A 187 -3.57 -20.96 -5.77
N GLU A 188 -2.89 -19.99 -6.37
CA GLU A 188 -3.27 -18.57 -6.38
C GLU A 188 -4.59 -18.36 -7.13
N LEU A 189 -4.79 -19.05 -8.26
CA LEU A 189 -6.06 -19.02 -8.99
C LEU A 189 -7.22 -19.61 -8.17
N MET A 190 -6.99 -20.74 -7.49
CA MET A 190 -8.00 -21.30 -6.59
C MET A 190 -8.35 -20.32 -5.45
N ARG A 191 -7.34 -19.67 -4.87
CA ARG A 191 -7.53 -18.62 -3.86
C ARG A 191 -8.35 -17.46 -4.41
N GLU A 192 -8.07 -17.00 -5.63
CA GLU A 192 -8.85 -15.96 -6.31
C GLU A 192 -10.33 -16.36 -6.45
N ALA A 193 -10.62 -17.56 -6.97
CA ALA A 193 -12.00 -18.02 -7.11
C ALA A 193 -12.73 -18.11 -5.75
N ASN A 194 -12.02 -18.50 -4.70
CA ASN A 194 -12.53 -18.53 -3.33
C ASN A 194 -12.84 -17.11 -2.80
N TRP A 195 -11.96 -16.14 -3.05
CA TRP A 195 -12.23 -14.75 -2.71
C TRP A 195 -13.41 -14.18 -3.49
N LEU A 196 -13.46 -14.37 -4.81
CA LEU A 196 -14.59 -13.93 -5.63
C LEU A 196 -15.91 -14.53 -5.11
N SER A 197 -15.91 -15.79 -4.72
CA SER A 197 -17.09 -16.45 -4.14
C SER A 197 -17.52 -15.81 -2.83
N PHE A 198 -16.55 -15.51 -1.95
CA PHE A 198 -16.82 -14.83 -0.69
C PHE A 198 -17.39 -13.44 -0.91
N LEU A 199 -16.73 -12.62 -1.73
CA LEU A 199 -17.12 -11.23 -1.99
C LEU A 199 -18.53 -11.12 -2.60
N ASN A 200 -18.90 -12.07 -3.47
CA ASN A 200 -20.23 -12.11 -4.06
C ASN A 200 -21.33 -12.62 -3.13
N THR A 201 -21.00 -13.26 -2.00
CA THR A 201 -22.00 -13.86 -1.08
C THR A 201 -22.09 -13.12 0.25
N HIS A 202 -21.05 -12.39 0.65
CA HIS A 202 -21.01 -11.72 1.94
C HIS A 202 -21.83 -10.40 1.94
N PRO A 203 -22.83 -10.23 2.82
CA PRO A 203 -23.74 -9.08 2.81
C PRO A 203 -23.02 -7.72 2.86
N SER A 204 -22.01 -7.57 3.72
CA SER A 204 -21.26 -6.32 3.89
C SER A 204 -20.43 -5.91 2.66
N CYS A 205 -20.24 -6.82 1.70
CA CYS A 205 -19.61 -6.53 0.41
C CYS A 205 -20.65 -6.20 -0.68
N ARG A 206 -21.92 -6.56 -0.48
CA ARG A 206 -23.03 -6.32 -1.44
C ARG A 206 -23.71 -4.96 -1.30
N GLU A 207 -23.62 -4.32 -0.13
CA GLU A 207 -24.21 -2.98 0.13
C GLU A 207 -23.56 -1.85 -0.69
N SER A 208 -22.48 -2.16 -1.42
CA SER A 208 -21.72 -1.20 -2.20
C SER A 208 -21.90 -1.44 -3.69
N ASN A 209 -21.62 -0.42 -4.52
CA ASN A 209 -21.49 -0.55 -5.98
C ASN A 209 -20.25 -1.39 -6.38
N PHE A 210 -19.97 -2.46 -5.62
CA PHE A 210 -18.86 -3.34 -5.85
C PHE A 210 -19.22 -4.37 -6.91
N LEU A 211 -18.69 -4.14 -8.11
CA LEU A 211 -18.90 -5.00 -9.26
C LEU A 211 -17.82 -6.08 -9.30
N ALA A 212 -17.73 -6.87 -8.22
CA ALA A 212 -16.78 -7.98 -8.13
C ALA A 212 -17.11 -9.03 -9.21
N PRO A 213 -16.11 -9.59 -9.90
CA PRO A 213 -16.34 -10.68 -10.85
C PRO A 213 -17.03 -11.87 -10.19
N VAL A 214 -17.91 -12.53 -10.92
CA VAL A 214 -18.64 -13.71 -10.43
C VAL A 214 -17.87 -14.96 -10.89
N PRO A 215 -17.38 -15.82 -9.98
CA PRO A 215 -16.68 -17.03 -10.37
C PRO A 215 -17.68 -18.04 -10.95
N VAL A 216 -17.28 -18.72 -12.03
CA VAL A 216 -18.07 -19.80 -12.62
C VAL A 216 -17.81 -21.09 -11.85
N ARG A 217 -18.88 -21.81 -11.52
CA ARG A 217 -18.83 -23.09 -10.81
C ARG A 217 -19.53 -24.18 -11.61
N ILE A 218 -18.83 -25.30 -11.83
CA ILE A 218 -19.38 -26.49 -12.50
C ILE A 218 -19.13 -27.68 -11.58
N HIS A 219 -20.17 -28.43 -11.24
CA HIS A 219 -20.09 -29.55 -10.28
C HIS A 219 -19.38 -29.18 -8.95
N HIS A 220 -19.61 -27.96 -8.45
CA HIS A 220 -18.95 -27.38 -7.26
C HIS A 220 -17.44 -27.08 -7.39
N HIS A 221 -16.83 -27.29 -8.55
CA HIS A 221 -15.44 -26.92 -8.82
C HIS A 221 -15.33 -25.51 -9.42
N CYS A 222 -14.25 -24.80 -9.05
CA CYS A 222 -13.88 -23.49 -9.61
C CYS A 222 -12.59 -23.55 -10.44
N LEU A 223 -11.78 -24.59 -10.28
CA LEU A 223 -10.53 -24.82 -11.02
C LEU A 223 -10.78 -25.93 -12.04
N PHE A 224 -10.31 -25.69 -13.26
CA PHE A 224 -10.57 -26.55 -14.40
C PHE A 224 -9.24 -26.93 -15.05
N LYS A 225 -9.10 -28.20 -15.40
CA LYS A 225 -8.06 -28.65 -16.33
C LYS A 225 -8.71 -28.73 -17.71
N LEU A 226 -8.25 -27.90 -18.63
CA LEU A 226 -8.84 -27.83 -19.97
C LEU A 226 -8.16 -28.83 -20.91
N ASP A 227 -8.97 -29.65 -21.58
CA ASP A 227 -8.53 -30.50 -22.69
C ASP A 227 -9.04 -29.98 -24.05
N GLN A 228 -8.51 -30.55 -25.13
CA GLN A 228 -8.86 -30.15 -26.51
C GLN A 228 -8.68 -28.64 -26.73
N VAL A 229 -7.61 -28.07 -26.15
CA VAL A 229 -7.33 -26.64 -26.25
C VAL A 229 -6.87 -26.28 -27.67
N PRO A 230 -7.38 -25.19 -28.26
CA PRO A 230 -7.03 -24.76 -29.61
C PRO A 230 -5.60 -24.22 -29.73
N ASP A 231 -5.07 -24.20 -30.95
CA ASP A 231 -3.69 -23.79 -31.27
C ASP A 231 -3.30 -22.41 -30.73
N PHE A 232 -4.24 -21.46 -30.70
CA PHE A 232 -3.95 -20.11 -30.17
C PHE A 232 -3.66 -20.10 -28.66
N ILE A 233 -4.08 -21.14 -27.93
CA ILE A 233 -3.71 -21.35 -26.51
C ILE A 233 -2.40 -22.13 -26.44
N LEU A 234 -2.25 -23.19 -27.26
CA LEU A 234 -1.02 -24.01 -27.31
C LEU A 234 0.22 -23.15 -27.62
N ASN A 235 0.07 -22.16 -28.48
CA ASN A 235 1.16 -21.28 -28.92
C ASN A 235 1.47 -20.15 -27.91
N ASN A 236 0.70 -19.99 -26.83
CA ASN A 236 0.94 -18.96 -25.83
C ASN A 236 1.95 -19.44 -24.78
N ARG A 237 3.19 -18.93 -24.87
CA ARG A 237 4.31 -19.29 -23.99
C ARG A 237 4.14 -18.85 -22.54
N GLU A 238 3.19 -17.97 -22.23
CA GLU A 238 2.92 -17.58 -20.84
C GLU A 238 2.11 -18.63 -20.08
N ILE A 239 1.46 -19.57 -20.77
CA ILE A 239 0.53 -20.52 -20.16
C ILE A 239 1.24 -21.81 -19.79
N HIS A 240 0.94 -22.32 -18.60
CA HIS A 240 1.46 -23.61 -18.15
C HIS A 240 0.89 -24.77 -19.00
N PRO A 241 1.70 -25.79 -19.38
CA PRO A 241 1.26 -26.91 -20.21
C PRO A 241 0.15 -27.80 -19.62
N ASP A 242 -0.17 -27.65 -18.33
CA ASP A 242 -1.30 -28.36 -17.71
C ASP A 242 -2.66 -27.68 -17.99
N TYR A 243 -2.68 -26.49 -18.60
CA TYR A 243 -3.90 -25.74 -18.94
C TYR A 243 -4.92 -25.62 -17.80
N LEU A 244 -4.41 -25.44 -16.58
CA LEU A 244 -5.23 -25.16 -15.41
C LEU A 244 -5.75 -23.73 -15.48
N ALA A 245 -7.03 -23.54 -15.25
CA ALA A 245 -7.67 -22.23 -15.32
C ALA A 245 -8.83 -22.08 -14.34
N ILE A 246 -9.13 -20.84 -13.98
CA ILE A 246 -10.40 -20.45 -13.38
C ILE A 246 -11.22 -19.69 -14.41
N MET A 247 -12.54 -19.72 -14.23
CA MET A 247 -13.50 -19.00 -15.06
C MET A 247 -14.27 -17.99 -14.22
N PHE A 248 -14.50 -16.79 -14.76
CA PHE A 248 -15.33 -15.78 -14.10
C PHE A 248 -16.00 -14.84 -15.10
N ILE A 249 -17.11 -14.24 -14.68
CA ILE A 249 -17.84 -13.22 -15.44
C ILE A 249 -17.59 -11.86 -14.80
N ALA A 250 -17.08 -10.91 -15.57
CA ALA A 250 -16.78 -9.56 -15.12
C ALA A 250 -17.59 -8.51 -15.89
N GLU A 251 -17.70 -7.31 -15.33
CA GLU A 251 -18.27 -6.16 -16.04
C GLU A 251 -17.35 -5.71 -17.19
N LYS A 252 -17.93 -5.07 -18.21
CA LYS A 252 -17.20 -4.57 -19.40
C LYS A 252 -16.01 -3.67 -19.03
N ASP A 253 -16.15 -2.93 -17.95
CA ASP A 253 -15.19 -1.92 -17.49
C ASP A 253 -14.11 -2.50 -16.55
N TYR A 254 -14.11 -3.81 -16.31
CA TYR A 254 -13.11 -4.49 -15.46
C TYR A 254 -11.68 -4.44 -16.03
N PHE A 255 -11.54 -4.31 -17.35
CA PHE A 255 -10.24 -4.23 -18.02
C PHE A 255 -9.87 -2.81 -18.46
N LYS A 256 -10.56 -1.78 -17.92
CA LYS A 256 -10.26 -0.37 -18.17
C LYS A 256 -9.49 0.21 -16.99
N TYR A 257 -8.16 0.24 -17.09
CA TYR A 257 -7.31 0.60 -15.96
C TYR A 257 -7.53 2.05 -15.51
N ALA A 258 -7.34 2.29 -14.20
CA ALA A 258 -7.58 3.58 -13.57
C ALA A 258 -6.63 4.70 -14.03
N ASN A 259 -5.50 4.35 -14.63
CA ASN A 259 -4.49 5.28 -15.14
C ASN A 259 -4.46 5.39 -16.67
N GLU A 260 -5.52 5.00 -17.36
CA GLU A 260 -5.64 5.11 -18.82
C GLU A 260 -6.64 6.24 -19.15
N PRO A 261 -6.16 7.48 -19.41
CA PRO A 261 -7.02 8.67 -19.44
C PRO A 261 -8.12 8.63 -20.51
N TRP A 262 -7.86 7.94 -21.62
CA TRP A 262 -8.81 7.80 -22.73
C TRP A 262 -10.12 7.09 -22.34
N HIS A 263 -10.15 6.30 -21.27
CA HIS A 263 -11.39 5.68 -20.77
C HIS A 263 -12.37 6.66 -20.13
N PHE A 264 -11.88 7.85 -19.80
CA PHE A 264 -12.63 8.87 -19.07
C PHE A 264 -12.93 10.09 -19.93
N GLN A 265 -12.26 10.27 -21.08
CA GLN A 265 -12.45 11.43 -21.95
C GLN A 265 -12.38 12.76 -21.15
N ASP A 266 -11.47 12.82 -20.17
CA ASP A 266 -11.31 13.93 -19.20
C ASP A 266 -12.56 14.32 -18.39
N GLN A 267 -13.54 13.41 -18.26
CA GLN A 267 -14.71 13.59 -17.41
C GLN A 267 -14.32 13.55 -15.93
N ARG A 268 -13.97 14.71 -15.37
CA ARG A 268 -13.53 14.90 -13.98
C ARG A 268 -14.41 14.18 -12.95
N LYS A 269 -15.74 14.26 -13.10
CA LYS A 269 -16.69 13.62 -12.18
C LYS A 269 -16.55 12.09 -12.17
N GLU A 270 -16.38 11.49 -13.35
CA GLU A 270 -16.23 10.04 -13.50
C GLU A 270 -14.88 9.56 -12.94
N ILE A 271 -13.81 10.32 -13.19
CA ILE A 271 -12.48 10.04 -12.64
C ILE A 271 -12.54 10.01 -11.11
N LYS A 272 -13.11 11.04 -10.49
CA LYS A 272 -13.23 11.14 -9.03
C LYS A 272 -14.07 10.01 -8.45
N GLU A 273 -15.25 9.76 -9.01
CA GLU A 273 -16.12 8.66 -8.58
C GLU A 273 -15.37 7.33 -8.58
N MET A 274 -14.65 7.02 -9.66
CA MET A 274 -13.94 5.76 -9.81
C MET A 274 -12.85 5.59 -8.75
N TYR A 275 -12.01 6.61 -8.54
CA TYR A 275 -10.96 6.57 -7.52
C TYR A 275 -11.56 6.49 -6.11
N GLY A 276 -12.56 7.32 -5.81
CA GLY A 276 -13.24 7.36 -4.52
C GLY A 276 -13.91 6.02 -4.17
N ARG A 277 -14.67 5.44 -5.10
CA ARG A 277 -15.32 4.14 -4.89
C ARG A 277 -14.32 3.02 -4.67
N ASN A 278 -13.25 2.94 -5.48
CA ASN A 278 -12.21 1.93 -5.29
C ASN A 278 -11.49 2.09 -3.94
N ALA A 279 -11.22 3.33 -3.52
CA ALA A 279 -10.64 3.63 -2.22
C ALA A 279 -11.55 3.22 -1.06
N TRP A 280 -12.85 3.52 -1.15
CA TRP A 280 -13.84 3.09 -0.17
C TRP A 280 -13.89 1.56 -0.07
N LEU A 281 -13.95 0.86 -1.21
CA LEU A 281 -14.00 -0.60 -1.26
C LEU A 281 -12.78 -1.22 -0.58
N LEU A 282 -11.59 -0.72 -0.91
CA LEU A 282 -10.36 -1.22 -0.32
C LEU A 282 -10.27 -0.93 1.17
N GLY A 283 -10.67 0.27 1.60
CA GLY A 283 -10.77 0.63 3.01
C GLY A 283 -11.75 -0.27 3.76
N ARG A 284 -12.88 -0.59 3.14
CA ARG A 284 -13.90 -1.48 3.70
C ARG A 284 -13.38 -2.90 3.88
N LEU A 285 -12.72 -3.48 2.87
CA LEU A 285 -12.06 -4.78 2.99
C LEU A 285 -10.98 -4.77 4.08
N THR A 286 -10.19 -3.71 4.14
CA THR A 286 -9.16 -3.51 5.16
C THR A 286 -9.77 -3.52 6.57
N SER A 287 -10.94 -2.88 6.76
CA SER A 287 -11.68 -2.87 8.03
C SER A 287 -12.17 -4.26 8.48
N MET A 288 -12.28 -5.20 7.54
CA MET A 288 -12.66 -6.60 7.78
C MET A 288 -11.44 -7.52 7.94
N GLY A 289 -10.22 -6.97 7.94
CA GLY A 289 -8.99 -7.75 7.98
C GLY A 289 -8.68 -8.48 6.67
N ILE A 290 -9.23 -8.02 5.54
CA ILE A 290 -8.93 -8.51 4.19
C ILE A 290 -8.02 -7.48 3.52
N ILE A 291 -6.77 -7.87 3.27
CA ILE A 291 -5.71 -6.96 2.80
C ILE A 291 -5.39 -7.27 1.35
N HIS A 292 -5.30 -6.24 0.51
CA HIS A 292 -4.85 -6.37 -0.87
C HIS A 292 -3.36 -6.02 -0.99
N THR A 293 -2.49 -7.02 -0.99
CA THR A 293 -1.04 -6.80 -0.83
C THR A 293 -0.33 -6.26 -2.08
N ALA A 294 -1.04 -6.12 -3.20
CA ALA A 294 -0.43 -5.66 -4.45
C ALA A 294 -1.40 -4.80 -5.28
N ILE A 295 -1.90 -3.69 -4.73
CA ILE A 295 -2.70 -2.75 -5.55
C ILE A 295 -1.90 -2.21 -6.75
N ILE A 296 -0.59 -2.10 -6.57
CA ILE A 296 0.45 -2.04 -7.59
C ILE A 296 1.69 -2.77 -7.06
N PRO A 297 2.54 -3.35 -7.92
CA PRO A 297 3.78 -4.00 -7.50
C PRO A 297 4.88 -2.96 -7.20
N LEU A 298 5.20 -2.74 -5.91
CA LEU A 298 6.20 -1.75 -5.46
C LEU A 298 7.54 -2.39 -5.07
N PHE A 299 8.65 -1.76 -5.49
CA PHE A 299 10.01 -2.25 -5.21
C PHE A 299 10.98 -1.12 -4.83
N HIS A 300 11.93 -1.41 -3.94
CA HIS A 300 13.09 -0.56 -3.61
C HIS A 300 14.30 -0.78 -4.51
N ASN A 301 14.49 -2.02 -4.97
CA ASN A 301 15.58 -2.38 -5.87
C ASN A 301 15.21 -3.64 -6.67
N ARG A 302 14.98 -3.48 -7.98
CA ARG A 302 14.60 -4.58 -8.86
C ARG A 302 15.81 -5.44 -9.27
N ALA A 303 17.01 -4.87 -9.39
CA ALA A 303 18.21 -5.62 -9.76
C ALA A 303 18.80 -6.50 -8.64
N GLN A 304 18.51 -6.21 -7.36
CA GLN A 304 19.16 -6.86 -6.20
C GLN A 304 18.21 -7.68 -5.31
N GLN A 305 17.06 -8.11 -5.84
CA GLN A 305 16.01 -8.82 -5.09
C GLN A 305 16.53 -10.03 -4.28
N ILE A 306 17.51 -10.77 -4.82
CA ILE A 306 18.03 -12.01 -4.21
C ILE A 306 18.87 -11.77 -2.95
N ARG A 307 19.41 -10.55 -2.73
CA ARG A 307 20.33 -10.27 -1.62
C ARG A 307 19.69 -9.70 -0.36
N ARG A 308 18.41 -9.32 -0.41
CA ARG A 308 17.76 -8.57 0.67
C ARG A 308 16.70 -9.42 1.37
N GLN A 309 16.59 -9.23 2.69
CA GLN A 309 15.60 -9.91 3.52
C GLN A 309 14.15 -9.56 3.12
N ASP A 310 13.94 -8.40 2.48
CA ASP A 310 12.65 -7.91 1.97
C ASP A 310 12.35 -8.35 0.53
N GLN A 311 13.23 -9.16 -0.10
CA GLN A 311 13.15 -9.57 -1.49
C GLN A 311 13.04 -8.40 -2.50
N GLY A 312 13.45 -7.20 -2.07
CA GLY A 312 13.37 -5.97 -2.86
C GLY A 312 12.01 -5.25 -2.85
N LEU A 313 11.03 -5.69 -2.04
CA LEU A 313 9.74 -5.01 -1.87
C LEU A 313 9.90 -3.62 -1.24
N TYR A 314 9.01 -2.70 -1.58
CA TYR A 314 9.06 -1.33 -1.06
C TYR A 314 8.45 -1.21 0.35
N ILE A 315 9.25 -0.86 1.36
CA ILE A 315 8.85 -0.52 2.73
C ILE A 315 8.83 1.01 2.86
N TRP A 316 7.65 1.60 2.73
CA TRP A 316 7.49 3.05 2.70
C TRP A 316 7.93 3.75 3.99
N GLU A 317 7.85 3.09 5.14
CA GLU A 317 8.27 3.65 6.43
C GLU A 317 9.77 3.99 6.49
N GLN A 318 10.58 3.42 5.59
CA GLN A 318 12.00 3.72 5.49
C GLN A 318 12.29 4.95 4.62
N GLY A 319 11.33 5.40 3.81
CA GLY A 319 11.50 6.58 2.95
C GLY A 319 12.64 6.43 1.92
N GLY A 320 12.97 5.21 1.52
CA GLY A 320 13.98 4.94 0.49
C GLY A 320 13.48 5.25 -0.91
N ARG A 321 14.41 5.27 -1.88
CA ARG A 321 14.09 5.38 -3.31
C ARG A 321 13.02 4.37 -3.74
N LEU A 322 12.06 4.83 -4.53
CA LEU A 322 11.04 3.99 -5.17
C LEU A 322 11.40 3.74 -6.63
N ASP A 323 11.60 2.47 -6.98
CA ASP A 323 12.15 2.11 -8.28
C ASP A 323 11.09 2.02 -9.36
N ARG A 324 11.36 2.72 -10.47
CA ARG A 324 10.54 2.70 -11.69
C ARG A 324 9.07 2.89 -11.37
N TRP A 325 8.77 3.96 -10.63
CA TRP A 325 7.44 4.19 -10.07
C TRP A 325 6.35 4.17 -11.15
N LEU A 326 6.65 4.74 -12.33
CA LEU A 326 5.74 4.78 -13.46
C LEU A 326 5.49 3.40 -14.07
N GLU A 327 6.53 2.58 -14.21
CA GLU A 327 6.41 1.19 -14.71
C GLU A 327 5.64 0.32 -13.71
N SER A 328 5.86 0.52 -12.42
CA SER A 328 5.14 -0.16 -11.33
C SER A 328 3.62 0.11 -11.39
N CYS A 329 3.20 1.25 -11.96
CA CYS A 329 1.80 1.60 -12.11
C CYS A 329 1.16 1.08 -13.41
N ARG A 330 1.89 0.35 -14.29
CA ARG A 330 1.38 0.01 -15.63
C ARG A 330 0.07 -0.77 -15.62
N TYR A 331 -0.13 -1.64 -14.64
CA TYR A 331 -1.32 -2.50 -14.52
C TYR A 331 -1.84 -2.46 -13.08
N PRO A 332 -2.54 -1.38 -12.68
CA PRO A 332 -3.07 -1.29 -11.33
C PRO A 332 -4.15 -2.35 -11.11
N ASN A 333 -4.21 -2.88 -9.88
CA ASN A 333 -5.21 -3.86 -9.46
C ASN A 333 -6.52 -3.20 -9.01
N PHE A 334 -6.88 -2.12 -9.71
CA PHE A 334 -8.19 -1.50 -9.68
C PHE A 334 -8.47 -0.81 -11.03
N ALA A 335 -9.74 -0.72 -11.38
CA ALA A 335 -10.22 -0.24 -12.67
C ALA A 335 -11.52 0.53 -12.52
N LYS A 336 -12.03 0.97 -13.67
CA LYS A 336 -13.33 1.63 -13.78
C LYS A 336 -14.47 0.85 -13.14
N SER A 337 -14.50 -0.49 -13.19
CA SER A 337 -15.55 -1.26 -12.49
C SER A 337 -15.29 -1.52 -11.00
N GLY A 338 -14.05 -1.48 -10.52
CA GLY A 338 -13.72 -1.84 -9.13
C GLY A 338 -12.33 -2.46 -8.96
N LEU A 339 -12.11 -3.08 -7.80
CA LEU A 339 -10.89 -3.81 -7.45
C LEU A 339 -10.67 -5.03 -8.36
N ARG A 340 -9.41 -5.43 -8.54
CA ARG A 340 -9.00 -6.50 -9.46
C ARG A 340 -7.99 -7.43 -8.80
N ASP A 341 -7.73 -8.55 -9.47
CA ASP A 341 -6.63 -9.46 -9.16
C ASP A 341 -6.64 -10.01 -7.72
N PHE A 342 -7.76 -10.67 -7.40
CA PHE A 342 -8.08 -11.06 -6.02
C PHE A 342 -7.20 -12.21 -5.48
N GLU A 343 -6.29 -12.76 -6.30
CA GLU A 343 -5.23 -13.65 -5.82
C GLU A 343 -4.28 -12.97 -4.82
N HIS A 344 -4.19 -11.64 -4.88
CA HIS A 344 -3.42 -10.79 -3.96
C HIS A 344 -4.17 -10.40 -2.68
N LEU A 345 -5.39 -10.91 -2.48
CA LEU A 345 -6.06 -10.78 -1.19
C LEU A 345 -5.52 -11.80 -0.19
N THR A 346 -5.20 -11.30 1.01
CA THR A 346 -4.76 -12.09 2.15
C THR A 346 -5.52 -11.70 3.41
N ARG A 347 -5.45 -12.56 4.41
CA ARG A 347 -5.94 -12.25 5.75
C ARG A 347 -4.90 -11.44 6.52
N LEU A 348 -5.36 -10.46 7.28
CA LEU A 348 -4.53 -9.77 8.25
C LEU A 348 -4.09 -10.77 9.33
N LYS A 349 -2.78 -10.94 9.51
CA LYS A 349 -2.21 -11.84 10.53
C LYS A 349 -2.12 -11.16 11.89
N ASN A 350 -1.76 -9.88 11.89
CA ASN A 350 -1.55 -9.09 13.10
C ASN A 350 -2.08 -7.66 12.88
N SER A 351 -2.90 -7.16 13.81
CA SER A 351 -3.44 -5.79 13.73
C SER A 351 -2.35 -4.72 13.68
N LYS A 352 -1.15 -5.00 14.21
CA LYS A 352 0.00 -4.07 14.15
C LYS A 352 0.53 -3.83 12.74
N GLU A 353 0.28 -4.74 11.82
CA GLU A 353 0.66 -4.60 10.40
C GLU A 353 -0.32 -3.71 9.63
N LEU A 354 -1.50 -3.41 10.21
CA LEU A 354 -2.55 -2.70 9.50
C LEU A 354 -2.12 -1.29 9.09
N ARG A 355 -1.34 -0.59 9.93
CA ARG A 355 -0.79 0.74 9.60
C ARG A 355 0.07 0.68 8.33
N HIS A 356 0.91 -0.34 8.22
CA HIS A 356 1.79 -0.54 7.06
C HIS A 356 0.95 -0.69 5.78
N PHE A 357 -0.01 -1.61 5.77
CA PHE A 357 -0.88 -1.84 4.61
C PHE A 357 -1.73 -0.63 4.24
N ILE A 358 -2.24 0.13 5.22
CA ILE A 358 -2.96 1.38 4.94
C ILE A 358 -2.04 2.37 4.20
N GLY A 359 -0.80 2.54 4.68
CA GLY A 359 0.19 3.38 4.01
C GLY A 359 0.50 2.92 2.59
N GLU A 360 0.71 1.61 2.38
CA GLU A 360 0.94 1.03 1.06
C GLU A 360 -0.23 1.25 0.11
N HIS A 361 -1.46 1.06 0.58
CA HIS A 361 -2.66 1.27 -0.22
C HIS A 361 -2.79 2.73 -0.68
N ILE A 362 -2.60 3.68 0.23
CA ILE A 362 -2.70 5.11 -0.11
C ILE A 362 -1.55 5.53 -1.03
N LEU A 363 -0.33 5.05 -0.78
CA LEU A 363 0.81 5.27 -1.66
C LEU A 363 0.52 4.79 -3.08
N GLY A 364 0.00 3.57 -3.23
CA GLY A 364 -0.31 3.03 -4.55
C GLY A 364 -1.39 3.82 -5.29
N PHE A 365 -2.43 4.30 -4.60
CA PHE A 365 -3.40 5.21 -5.22
C PHE A 365 -2.73 6.49 -5.74
N ILE A 366 -1.91 7.16 -4.91
CA ILE A 366 -1.23 8.41 -5.29
C ILE A 366 -0.30 8.19 -6.50
N LEU A 367 0.44 7.09 -6.52
CA LEU A 367 1.32 6.73 -7.64
C LEU A 367 0.51 6.48 -8.92
N VAL A 368 -0.61 5.76 -8.83
CA VAL A 368 -1.47 5.49 -9.99
C VAL A 368 -2.11 6.78 -10.51
N MET A 369 -2.52 7.72 -9.65
CA MET A 369 -2.97 9.05 -10.06
C MET A 369 -1.87 9.85 -10.76
N GLY A 370 -0.63 9.82 -10.26
CA GLY A 370 0.51 10.42 -10.95
C GLY A 370 0.72 9.80 -12.34
N SER A 371 0.59 8.48 -12.44
CA SER A 371 0.71 7.75 -13.71
C SER A 371 -0.43 8.08 -14.68
N PHE A 372 -1.65 8.37 -14.19
CA PHE A 372 -2.76 8.81 -15.02
C PHE A 372 -2.39 10.07 -15.82
N PHE A 373 -1.79 11.07 -15.19
CA PHE A 373 -1.34 12.27 -15.89
C PHE A 373 -0.19 11.98 -16.86
N ARG A 374 0.79 11.16 -16.45
CA ARG A 374 1.90 10.75 -17.32
C ARG A 374 1.43 9.97 -18.56
N ASN A 375 0.40 9.14 -18.42
CA ASN A 375 -0.17 8.34 -19.50
C ASN A 375 -0.98 9.16 -20.52
N LYS A 376 -1.10 10.48 -20.36
CA LYS A 376 -1.53 11.37 -21.45
C LYS A 376 -0.48 11.47 -22.56
N ALA A 377 0.78 11.18 -22.26
CA ALA A 377 1.88 11.11 -23.22
C ALA A 377 2.80 9.90 -22.90
N PRO A 378 2.32 8.66 -23.11
CA PRO A 378 3.00 7.45 -22.62
C PRO A 378 4.38 7.21 -23.25
N GLU A 379 4.60 7.73 -24.46
CA GLU A 379 5.89 7.62 -25.17
C GLU A 379 6.93 8.64 -24.69
N GLN A 380 6.55 9.64 -23.88
CA GLN A 380 7.45 10.69 -23.40
C GLN A 380 8.08 10.29 -22.06
N LYS A 381 9.33 9.85 -22.11
CA LYS A 381 10.05 9.34 -20.95
C LYS A 381 11.58 9.45 -21.13
N GLY A 382 12.29 9.83 -20.07
CA GLY A 382 13.75 9.94 -20.05
C GLY A 382 14.24 11.35 -20.32
N PHE A 383 15.07 11.50 -21.35
CA PHE A 383 15.78 12.75 -21.64
C PHE A 383 15.32 13.34 -22.99
N ASP A 384 15.40 14.67 -23.11
CA ASP A 384 15.20 15.37 -24.38
C ASP A 384 16.42 15.22 -25.32
N GLU A 385 16.31 15.74 -26.54
CA GLU A 385 17.40 15.73 -27.54
C GLU A 385 18.68 16.43 -27.08
N LYS A 386 18.59 17.29 -26.05
CA LYS A 386 19.72 18.01 -25.45
C LYS A 386 20.29 17.28 -24.22
N GLY A 387 19.75 16.12 -23.86
CA GLY A 387 20.15 15.33 -22.69
C GLY A 387 19.58 15.84 -21.36
N ASN A 388 18.63 16.78 -21.36
CA ASN A 388 17.97 17.23 -20.14
C ASN A 388 16.84 16.27 -19.76
N PRO A 389 16.55 16.07 -18.46
CA PRO A 389 15.36 15.35 -18.02
C PRO A 389 14.10 15.93 -18.65
N LEU A 390 13.23 15.08 -19.22
CA LEU A 390 11.94 15.52 -19.74
C LEU A 390 11.09 16.13 -18.62
N ASP A 391 10.51 17.30 -18.89
CA ASP A 391 9.60 18.02 -18.00
C ASP A 391 8.17 17.95 -18.54
N LEU A 392 7.38 17.08 -17.92
CA LEU A 392 6.00 16.76 -18.25
C LEU A 392 5.02 17.25 -17.18
N ARG A 393 5.44 18.19 -16.33
CA ARG A 393 4.55 18.79 -15.31
C ARG A 393 3.32 19.44 -15.92
N THR A 394 3.40 19.90 -17.17
CA THR A 394 2.27 20.46 -17.92
C THR A 394 1.15 19.46 -18.18
N LEU A 395 1.40 18.15 -18.10
CA LEU A 395 0.36 17.13 -18.19
C LEU A 395 -0.55 17.09 -16.95
N PHE A 396 -0.05 17.58 -15.81
CA PHE A 396 -0.75 17.56 -14.53
C PHE A 396 -1.74 18.71 -14.45
N ASP A 397 -3.01 18.36 -14.29
CA ASP A 397 -4.03 19.28 -13.85
C ASP A 397 -4.01 19.31 -12.31
N ARG A 398 -3.37 20.34 -11.76
CA ARG A 398 -3.14 20.46 -10.31
C ARG A 398 -4.43 20.35 -9.50
N ASN A 399 -5.51 21.01 -9.93
CA ASN A 399 -6.78 21.01 -9.21
C ASN A 399 -7.41 19.62 -9.24
N LEU A 400 -7.42 18.97 -10.41
CA LEU A 400 -7.91 17.60 -10.50
C LEU A 400 -7.08 16.65 -9.62
N PHE A 401 -5.75 16.80 -9.57
CA PHE A 401 -4.91 15.95 -8.74
C PHE A 401 -5.22 16.09 -7.24
N ILE A 402 -5.42 17.33 -6.77
CA ILE A 402 -5.89 17.62 -5.39
C ILE A 402 -7.23 16.93 -5.13
N GLU A 403 -8.18 17.09 -6.05
CA GLU A 403 -9.51 16.50 -5.94
C GLU A 403 -9.44 14.96 -5.88
N MET A 404 -8.61 14.33 -6.71
CA MET A 404 -8.43 12.88 -6.72
C MET A 404 -7.84 12.35 -5.42
N ILE A 405 -6.76 12.96 -4.91
CA ILE A 405 -6.14 12.54 -3.65
C ILE A 405 -7.12 12.75 -2.48
N THR A 406 -7.79 13.90 -2.44
CA THR A 406 -8.80 14.20 -1.41
C THR A 406 -9.91 13.15 -1.41
N GLU A 407 -10.44 12.82 -2.58
CA GLU A 407 -11.51 11.83 -2.74
C GLU A 407 -11.07 10.45 -2.24
N VAL A 408 -9.88 9.99 -2.63
CA VAL A 408 -9.34 8.69 -2.16
C VAL A 408 -9.14 8.70 -0.66
N VAL A 409 -8.55 9.75 -0.10
CA VAL A 409 -8.26 9.82 1.33
C VAL A 409 -9.55 9.78 2.14
N GLN A 410 -10.54 10.59 1.78
CA GLN A 410 -11.83 10.63 2.47
C GLN A 410 -12.55 9.28 2.40
N ASN A 411 -12.63 8.69 1.21
CA ASN A 411 -13.36 7.45 0.99
C ASN A 411 -12.64 6.24 1.62
N TYR A 412 -11.31 6.15 1.49
CA TYR A 412 -10.53 5.09 2.13
C TYR A 412 -10.64 5.17 3.66
N TYR A 413 -10.45 6.37 4.22
CA TYR A 413 -10.57 6.60 5.65
C TYR A 413 -11.96 6.20 6.16
N HIS A 414 -13.00 6.58 5.41
CA HIS A 414 -14.38 6.21 5.71
C HIS A 414 -14.61 4.70 5.63
N GLY A 415 -14.07 4.02 4.62
CA GLY A 415 -14.14 2.57 4.52
C GLY A 415 -13.49 1.85 5.72
N VAL A 416 -12.36 2.35 6.21
CA VAL A 416 -11.64 1.77 7.36
C VAL A 416 -12.32 2.07 8.69
N THR A 417 -12.65 3.34 8.93
CA THR A 417 -13.01 3.86 10.26
C THR A 417 -14.52 4.06 10.44
N GLY A 418 -15.27 4.23 9.36
CA GLY A 418 -16.66 4.72 9.38
C GLY A 418 -16.79 6.24 9.59
N LEU A 419 -15.68 6.98 9.70
CA LEU A 419 -15.63 8.42 9.92
C LEU A 419 -15.07 9.16 8.71
N LEU A 420 -15.07 10.49 8.73
CA LEU A 420 -14.33 11.32 7.80
C LEU A 420 -13.08 11.88 8.50
N PRO A 421 -11.95 12.02 7.79
CA PRO A 421 -10.73 12.53 8.39
C PRO A 421 -10.92 14.00 8.78
N LYS A 422 -10.70 14.31 10.05
CA LYS A 422 -10.71 15.70 10.54
C LYS A 422 -9.42 16.40 10.13
N ASN A 423 -9.48 17.70 9.88
CA ASN A 423 -8.31 18.54 9.59
C ASN A 423 -7.47 18.10 8.38
N LEU A 424 -8.07 17.43 7.39
CA LEU A 424 -7.38 16.98 6.18
C LEU A 424 -6.48 18.06 5.52
N PRO A 425 -6.91 19.33 5.38
CA PRO A 425 -6.06 20.37 4.80
C PRO A 425 -4.75 20.66 5.56
N LEU A 426 -4.64 20.28 6.85
CA LEU A 426 -3.42 20.53 7.63
C LEU A 426 -2.27 19.59 7.25
N PHE A 427 -2.59 18.38 6.78
CA PHE A 427 -1.58 17.37 6.43
C PHE A 427 -1.60 16.96 4.95
N LEU A 428 -2.72 17.16 4.24
CA LEU A 428 -2.79 17.19 2.78
C LEU A 428 -2.74 18.64 2.32
N ASN A 429 -1.55 19.22 2.28
CA ASN A 429 -1.34 20.62 1.94
C ASN A 429 -0.83 20.81 0.50
N GLU A 430 -0.89 22.04 0.03
CA GLU A 430 -0.44 22.41 -1.32
C GLU A 430 1.03 22.10 -1.59
N THR A 431 1.90 22.22 -0.58
CA THR A 431 3.33 21.90 -0.71
C THR A 431 3.56 20.44 -1.08
N LEU A 432 2.84 19.50 -0.47
CA LEU A 432 2.91 18.09 -0.82
C LEU A 432 2.51 17.87 -2.30
N ILE A 433 1.43 18.51 -2.74
CA ILE A 433 0.92 18.39 -4.11
C ILE A 433 1.94 18.91 -5.11
N ASP A 434 2.51 20.09 -4.84
CA ASP A 434 3.51 20.70 -5.72
C ASP A 434 4.77 19.83 -5.80
N LYS A 435 5.20 19.23 -4.68
CA LYS A 435 6.33 18.29 -4.66
C LYS A 435 6.06 16.99 -5.38
N LEU A 436 4.84 16.47 -5.32
CA LEU A 436 4.42 15.30 -6.11
C LEU A 436 4.46 15.62 -7.60
N ILE A 437 3.86 16.73 -8.03
CA ILE A 437 3.87 17.16 -9.44
C ILE A 437 5.31 17.40 -9.92
N GLU A 438 6.14 18.06 -9.11
CA GLU A 438 7.54 18.31 -9.43
C GLU A 438 8.31 17.02 -9.73
N ASN A 439 8.21 16.02 -8.84
CA ASN A 439 9.01 14.81 -8.90
C ASN A 439 8.41 13.69 -9.76
N MET A 440 7.09 13.68 -9.97
CA MET A 440 6.42 12.75 -10.89
C MET A 440 6.38 13.29 -12.32
N GLY A 441 6.37 14.61 -12.48
CA GLY A 441 6.34 15.29 -13.76
C GLY A 441 7.71 15.41 -14.43
N LYS A 442 8.82 15.27 -13.69
CA LYS A 442 10.17 15.34 -14.24
C LYS A 442 10.94 14.05 -14.09
N ASP A 443 11.62 13.63 -15.15
CA ASP A 443 12.39 12.39 -15.19
C ASP A 443 13.83 12.56 -14.65
N HIS A 444 13.95 13.14 -13.45
CA HIS A 444 15.24 13.49 -12.84
C HIS A 444 16.15 12.29 -12.56
N HIS A 445 15.57 11.18 -12.10
CA HIS A 445 16.33 10.00 -11.70
C HIS A 445 16.02 8.86 -12.65
N MET A 446 16.92 8.63 -13.61
CA MET A 446 16.78 7.56 -14.61
C MET A 446 17.67 6.35 -14.34
N GLU A 447 18.65 6.49 -13.45
CA GLU A 447 19.76 5.55 -13.30
C GLU A 447 19.48 4.43 -12.29
N GLU A 448 19.74 3.20 -12.74
CA GLU A 448 19.93 1.99 -11.94
C GLU A 448 21.37 1.47 -12.16
N ILE A 449 22.02 0.99 -11.10
CA ILE A 449 23.41 0.51 -11.18
C ILE A 449 23.43 -1.00 -10.99
N LEU A 450 23.89 -1.72 -12.01
CA LEU A 450 24.22 -3.14 -11.92
C LEU A 450 25.66 -3.29 -11.43
N ARG A 451 25.82 -3.64 -10.15
CA ARG A 451 27.14 -3.70 -9.51
C ARG A 451 27.95 -4.87 -10.00
N ILE A 452 29.28 -4.75 -10.05
CA ILE A 452 30.23 -5.84 -10.38
C ILE A 452 29.86 -7.15 -9.66
N GLN A 453 29.58 -7.07 -8.36
CA GLN A 453 29.25 -8.24 -7.56
C GLN A 453 27.95 -8.92 -8.02
N ASP A 454 26.95 -8.16 -8.49
CA ASP A 454 25.71 -8.72 -9.06
C ASP A 454 25.98 -9.38 -10.40
N GLN A 455 26.83 -8.75 -11.22
CA GLN A 455 27.24 -9.29 -12.53
C GLN A 455 27.93 -10.64 -12.38
N ILE A 456 28.88 -10.77 -11.45
CA ILE A 456 29.62 -12.03 -11.22
C ILE A 456 28.70 -13.21 -10.86
N ASN A 457 27.56 -12.93 -10.22
CA ASN A 457 26.60 -13.97 -9.82
C ASN A 457 25.66 -14.41 -10.96
N MET A 458 25.63 -13.71 -12.08
CA MET A 458 24.84 -14.09 -13.25
C MET A 458 25.65 -15.06 -14.12
N SER A 459 25.00 -15.96 -14.85
CA SER A 459 25.59 -16.60 -16.04
C SER A 459 25.74 -15.58 -17.18
N ASP A 460 26.53 -15.90 -18.20
CA ASP A 460 26.73 -14.98 -19.32
C ASP A 460 25.43 -14.75 -20.09
N THR A 461 24.62 -15.81 -20.29
CA THR A 461 23.29 -15.70 -20.90
C THR A 461 22.34 -14.85 -20.06
N GLU A 462 22.35 -14.99 -18.72
CA GLU A 462 21.55 -14.13 -17.85
C GLU A 462 22.00 -12.68 -17.90
N PHE A 463 23.31 -12.44 -17.93
CA PHE A 463 23.89 -11.09 -18.03
C PHE A 463 23.50 -10.41 -19.35
N GLU A 464 23.66 -11.10 -20.49
CA GLU A 464 23.25 -10.58 -21.79
C GLU A 464 21.75 -10.30 -21.85
N THR A 465 20.93 -11.27 -21.41
CA THR A 465 19.47 -11.14 -21.37
C THR A 465 19.05 -9.97 -20.47
N PHE A 466 19.73 -9.81 -19.33
CA PHE A 466 19.47 -8.72 -18.40
C PHE A 466 19.73 -7.36 -19.05
N LEU A 467 20.89 -7.15 -19.69
CA LEU A 467 21.21 -5.90 -20.37
C LEU A 467 20.23 -5.58 -21.51
N ILE A 468 19.93 -6.57 -22.36
CA ILE A 468 18.96 -6.40 -23.47
C ILE A 468 17.59 -5.99 -22.93
N SER A 469 17.11 -6.63 -21.85
CA SER A 469 15.82 -6.30 -21.23
C SER A 469 15.76 -4.89 -20.63
N ARG A 470 16.92 -4.22 -20.47
CA ARG A 470 17.05 -2.85 -19.96
C ARG A 470 17.42 -1.84 -21.05
N GLY A 471 17.27 -2.23 -22.32
CA GLY A 471 17.40 -1.32 -23.46
C GLY A 471 18.80 -1.24 -24.06
N TYR A 472 19.73 -2.12 -23.70
CA TYR A 472 21.00 -2.21 -24.42
C TYR A 472 20.79 -2.91 -25.77
N GLU A 473 21.40 -2.35 -26.82
CA GLU A 473 21.42 -3.00 -28.13
C GLU A 473 22.32 -4.23 -28.12
N GLY A 474 21.94 -5.29 -28.84
CA GLY A 474 22.69 -6.55 -28.86
C GLY A 474 24.14 -6.41 -29.36
N SER A 475 24.44 -5.39 -30.17
CA SER A 475 25.81 -5.03 -30.58
C SER A 475 26.65 -4.52 -29.41
N VAL A 476 26.08 -3.66 -28.56
CA VAL A 476 26.71 -3.08 -27.37
C VAL A 476 26.85 -4.12 -26.26
N VAL A 477 25.88 -5.03 -26.11
CA VAL A 477 25.95 -6.11 -25.11
C VAL A 477 27.16 -7.02 -25.37
N LYS A 478 27.44 -7.37 -26.64
CA LYS A 478 28.60 -8.21 -27.00
C LYS A 478 29.96 -7.60 -26.68
N THR A 479 30.04 -6.27 -26.61
CA THR A 479 31.26 -5.54 -26.26
C THR A 479 31.29 -5.09 -24.79
N THR A 480 30.23 -5.37 -24.03
CA THR A 480 30.15 -5.05 -22.61
C THR A 480 30.68 -6.22 -21.79
N HIS A 481 31.83 -6.02 -21.16
CA HIS A 481 32.48 -7.06 -20.37
C HIS A 481 31.93 -7.12 -18.94
N LYS A 482 31.51 -8.32 -18.55
CA LYS A 482 30.98 -8.65 -17.24
C LYS A 482 32.07 -8.59 -16.17
N GLY A 483 31.78 -7.94 -15.05
CA GLY A 483 32.63 -7.90 -13.86
C GLY A 483 33.78 -6.88 -13.91
N GLU A 484 33.94 -6.12 -14.99
CA GLU A 484 35.00 -5.11 -15.10
C GLU A 484 34.69 -3.82 -14.34
N LYS A 485 33.44 -3.36 -14.45
CA LYS A 485 32.97 -2.11 -13.84
C LYS A 485 31.48 -2.17 -13.55
N ASP A 486 31.01 -1.30 -12.67
CA ASP A 486 29.58 -1.08 -12.48
C ASP A 486 28.96 -0.55 -13.79
N ILE A 487 27.78 -1.06 -14.14
CA ILE A 487 27.06 -0.69 -15.36
C ILE A 487 25.86 0.19 -14.99
N ILE A 488 25.78 1.37 -15.61
CA ILE A 488 24.66 2.30 -15.46
C ILE A 488 23.57 1.94 -16.49
N LEU A 489 22.35 1.80 -16.00
CA LEU A 489 21.16 1.42 -16.77
C LEU A 489 20.12 2.53 -16.64
N ASN A 490 19.60 3.00 -17.76
CA ASN A 490 18.58 4.06 -17.78
C ASN A 490 17.19 3.45 -17.76
N THR A 491 16.69 3.16 -16.56
CA THR A 491 15.46 2.37 -16.37
C THR A 491 14.36 3.07 -15.59
N GLY A 492 14.63 4.27 -15.07
CA GLY A 492 13.67 5.11 -14.37
C GLY A 492 12.46 5.52 -15.22
N PRO A 493 11.65 6.51 -14.82
CA PRO A 493 11.91 7.40 -13.69
C PRO A 493 11.78 6.69 -12.34
N HIS A 494 12.71 7.01 -11.42
CA HIS A 494 12.69 6.64 -10.02
C HIS A 494 12.23 7.84 -9.18
N LEU A 495 11.63 7.59 -8.01
CA LEU A 495 11.44 8.64 -7.00
C LEU A 495 12.57 8.52 -5.98
N GLY A 496 13.66 9.23 -6.23
CA GLY A 496 14.90 9.22 -5.47
C GLY A 496 16.09 8.81 -6.33
N GLY A 497 17.27 9.37 -6.03
CA GLY A 497 18.53 8.95 -6.65
C GLY A 497 19.07 7.65 -6.06
N PHE A 498 20.07 7.04 -6.72
CA PHE A 498 20.71 5.83 -6.21
C PHE A 498 21.32 6.06 -4.80
N ASN A 499 21.00 5.17 -3.85
CA ASN A 499 21.33 5.31 -2.42
C ASN A 499 20.84 6.61 -1.76
N GLN A 500 19.83 7.28 -2.32
CA GLN A 500 19.21 8.47 -1.74
C GLN A 500 17.82 8.15 -1.19
N PRO A 501 17.30 8.97 -0.26
CA PRO A 501 15.90 8.90 0.14
C PRO A 501 14.96 9.21 -1.04
N ILE A 502 13.67 8.93 -0.85
CA ILE A 502 12.62 9.34 -1.78
C ILE A 502 12.65 10.86 -2.00
N SER A 503 12.43 11.31 -3.24
CA SER A 503 12.44 12.73 -3.59
C SER A 503 11.28 13.55 -3.00
N VAL A 504 10.28 12.88 -2.42
CA VAL A 504 9.08 13.50 -1.81
C VAL A 504 8.94 13.02 -0.36
N PRO A 505 9.80 13.46 0.58
CA PRO A 505 9.70 13.05 1.99
C PRO A 505 8.37 13.46 2.64
N GLU A 506 7.74 14.54 2.16
CA GLU A 506 6.41 14.99 2.61
C GLU A 506 5.34 13.92 2.37
N LEU A 507 5.49 13.08 1.32
CA LEU A 507 4.59 11.95 1.08
C LEU A 507 4.69 10.93 2.20
N ILE A 508 5.89 10.66 2.70
CA ILE A 508 6.11 9.71 3.79
C ILE A 508 5.52 10.25 5.10
N GLU A 509 5.71 11.54 5.40
CA GLU A 509 5.07 12.20 6.55
C GLU A 509 3.54 12.12 6.44
N PHE A 510 2.99 12.39 5.25
CA PHE A 510 1.56 12.26 4.99
C PHE A 510 1.03 10.84 5.24
N LEU A 511 1.75 9.81 4.77
CA LEU A 511 1.38 8.41 4.96
C LEU A 511 1.45 7.99 6.44
N PHE A 512 2.48 8.42 7.17
CA PHE A 512 2.56 8.20 8.63
C PHE A 512 1.36 8.83 9.34
N CYS A 513 1.04 10.08 9.02
CA CYS A 513 -0.11 10.78 9.58
C CYS A 513 -1.42 10.03 9.33
N LEU A 514 -1.78 9.85 8.05
CA LEU A 514 -3.06 9.29 7.67
C LEU A 514 -3.26 7.86 8.16
N SER A 515 -2.24 7.01 8.00
CA SER A 515 -2.32 5.61 8.43
C SER A 515 -2.53 5.49 9.95
N SER A 516 -1.88 6.34 10.74
CA SER A 516 -2.00 6.31 12.21
C SER A 516 -3.31 6.90 12.69
N LEU A 517 -3.82 7.94 12.02
CA LEU A 517 -5.17 8.46 12.27
C LEU A 517 -6.23 7.39 11.98
N CYS A 518 -6.11 6.64 10.88
CA CYS A 518 -7.00 5.51 10.60
C CYS A 518 -7.02 4.49 11.75
N ILE A 519 -5.85 4.09 12.27
CA ILE A 519 -5.75 3.16 13.39
C ILE A 519 -6.39 3.75 14.65
N SER A 520 -6.04 5.00 14.98
CA SER A 520 -6.54 5.67 16.18
C SER A 520 -8.05 5.86 16.17
N ASP A 521 -8.61 6.34 15.07
CA ASP A 521 -10.06 6.58 14.97
C ASP A 521 -10.83 5.26 14.86
N ARG A 522 -10.25 4.23 14.23
CA ARG A 522 -10.83 2.89 14.27
C ARG A 522 -10.89 2.34 15.69
N PHE A 523 -9.81 2.49 16.46
CA PHE A 523 -9.75 2.08 17.87
C PHE A 523 -10.82 2.80 18.71
N ILE A 524 -10.97 4.11 18.52
CA ILE A 524 -12.00 4.93 19.17
C ILE A 524 -13.40 4.40 18.85
N MET A 525 -13.68 4.13 17.56
CA MET A 525 -14.98 3.68 17.09
C MET A 525 -15.36 2.28 17.61
N GLU A 526 -14.45 1.30 17.53
CA GLU A 526 -14.76 -0.07 17.94
C GLU A 526 -14.91 -0.24 19.46
N ASN A 527 -14.29 0.64 20.26
CA ASN A 527 -14.39 0.64 21.72
C ASN A 527 -15.49 1.59 22.25
N GLY A 528 -16.27 2.22 21.37
CA GLY A 528 -17.34 3.14 21.79
C GLY A 528 -16.85 4.36 22.56
N LEU A 529 -15.56 4.70 22.44
CA LEU A 529 -14.97 5.88 23.03
C LEU A 529 -15.54 7.07 22.26
N LYS A 530 -16.60 7.71 22.77
CA LYS A 530 -17.33 8.80 22.09
C LYS A 530 -16.39 9.65 21.24
N ALA A 531 -16.47 9.51 19.91
CA ALA A 531 -15.96 10.52 19.01
C ALA A 531 -16.77 11.77 19.33
N CYS A 532 -16.13 12.85 19.78
CA CYS A 532 -16.79 14.15 19.86
C CYS A 532 -17.35 14.45 18.47
N ARG A 533 -18.66 14.20 18.33
CA ARG A 533 -19.54 14.91 17.41
C ARG A 533 -19.53 16.33 17.96
N ASN A 534 -18.68 17.16 17.36
CA ASN A 534 -18.94 18.59 17.35
C ASN A 534 -19.96 18.83 16.25
#